data_AF-A0A2D5H9B8-F1
#
_entry.id   AF-A0A2D5H9B8-F1
#
_cell.length_a   1.000
_cell.length_b   1.000
_cell.length_c   1.000
_cell.angle_alpha   90.00
_cell.angle_beta   90.00
_cell.angle_gamma   90.00
#
_symmetry.space_group_name_H-M   'P 1'
#
loop_
_entity.id
_entity.type
_entity.pdbx_description
1 polymer ?
#
loop_
_entity_poly.entity_id
_entity_poly.type
_entity_poly.pdbx_seq_one_letter_code
_entity_poly.pdbx_strand_id
1 'polypeptide(L)'
;MRKSCTVALALCLAACSSEKEETSGAEANDTSAEADVPQNPFKEAYFGETHVHTGVSMDAFIGGNRLTPEDAYRFATGEQIMVNGSMHKIKRPLDFAAVTDHSEFMGEAYSLMNPGAPGYDDPVAKSFREAKDLKTALGLYGKYVLTPLAGGGDRLPLVTPCRQHDR
;
A
#
# COMPACT_ATOMS: atom_id res chain seq x y z
N MET A 1 68.60 3.05 -27.19
CA MET A 1 69.70 3.63 -26.39
C MET A 1 69.42 5.12 -26.19
N ARG A 2 69.17 5.48 -24.93
CA ARG A 2 69.26 6.78 -24.21
C ARG A 2 69.39 8.08 -25.03
N LYS A 3 68.57 9.07 -24.67
CA LYS A 3 69.01 10.29 -23.95
C LYS A 3 67.83 11.06 -23.35
N SER A 4 67.97 11.35 -22.06
CA SER A 4 67.07 12.10 -21.18
C SER A 4 66.92 13.58 -21.57
N CYS A 5 65.84 14.22 -21.14
CA CYS A 5 65.93 15.61 -20.67
C CYS A 5 64.86 15.91 -19.62
N THR A 6 65.35 16.10 -18.40
CA THR A 6 64.65 16.61 -17.23
C THR A 6 64.52 18.13 -17.37
N VAL A 7 63.34 18.70 -17.14
CA VAL A 7 63.20 20.10 -16.71
C VAL A 7 62.13 20.16 -15.64
N ALA A 8 62.56 20.44 -14.41
CA ALA A 8 61.71 20.98 -13.36
C ALA A 8 61.87 22.50 -13.39
N LEU A 9 60.78 23.26 -13.30
CA LEU A 9 60.83 24.64 -12.81
C LEU A 9 59.53 25.00 -12.09
N ALA A 10 59.72 25.54 -10.90
CA ALA A 10 58.73 25.80 -9.87
C ALA A 10 58.09 27.20 -9.99
N LEU A 11 57.00 27.35 -9.22
CA LEU A 11 56.58 28.55 -8.49
C LEU A 11 55.96 29.72 -9.29
N CYS A 12 54.69 30.02 -8.98
CA CYS A 12 54.32 31.26 -8.27
C CYS A 12 52.82 31.28 -7.94
N LEU A 13 52.52 31.37 -6.64
CA LEU A 13 51.25 31.88 -6.13
C LEU A 13 51.13 33.37 -6.48
N ALA A 14 49.98 33.80 -7.00
CA ALA A 14 49.35 35.08 -6.67
C ALA A 14 48.04 35.23 -7.45
N ALA A 15 46.93 35.39 -6.73
CA ALA A 15 45.96 36.47 -6.91
C ALA A 15 44.58 36.08 -6.34
N CYS A 16 44.36 36.40 -5.07
CA CYS A 16 43.03 36.78 -4.57
C CYS A 16 42.94 38.31 -4.68
N SER A 17 41.88 38.86 -5.28
CA SER A 17 41.12 40.00 -4.72
C SER A 17 39.86 40.33 -5.54
N SER A 18 38.87 40.84 -4.81
CA SER A 18 37.56 41.44 -5.17
C SER A 18 36.44 40.49 -5.59
N GLU A 19 35.21 40.56 -5.06
CA GLU A 19 34.57 41.29 -3.96
C GLU A 19 33.24 40.53 -3.78
N LYS A 20 32.81 40.21 -2.55
CA LYS A 20 31.46 39.65 -2.31
C LYS A 20 30.64 40.69 -1.60
N GLU A 21 29.58 41.14 -2.27
CA GLU A 21 28.49 41.94 -1.70
C GLU A 21 27.86 41.17 -0.52
N GLU A 22 27.81 41.82 0.64
CA GLU A 22 26.97 41.40 1.76
C GLU A 22 25.51 41.63 1.38
N THR A 23 24.79 40.53 1.14
CA THR A 23 23.34 40.52 1.27
C THR A 23 23.03 40.16 2.72
N SER A 24 22.49 41.12 3.47
CA SER A 24 21.95 40.87 4.82
C SER A 24 20.67 40.04 4.69
N GLY A 25 20.82 38.72 4.57
CA GLY A 25 19.74 37.78 4.79
C GLY A 25 19.44 37.74 6.28
N ALA A 26 18.29 38.29 6.68
CA ALA A 26 17.78 38.12 8.02
C ALA A 26 17.70 36.62 8.34
N GLU A 27 18.50 36.15 9.30
CA GLU A 27 18.29 34.86 9.92
C GLU A 27 16.95 34.93 10.66
N ALA A 28 15.90 34.43 10.00
CA ALA A 28 14.68 34.05 10.68
C ALA A 28 15.06 32.90 11.61
N ASN A 29 15.34 33.24 12.87
CA ASN A 29 15.48 32.30 13.95
C ASN A 29 14.08 31.71 14.20
N ASP A 30 13.71 30.73 13.37
CA ASP A 30 12.50 29.93 13.51
C ASP A 30 12.66 29.04 14.74
N THR A 31 12.50 29.68 15.89
CA THR A 31 12.27 29.04 17.18
C THR A 31 10.79 28.74 17.29
N SER A 32 10.26 27.98 16.32
CA SER A 32 9.08 27.18 16.62
C SER A 32 9.51 26.23 17.73
N ALA A 33 9.03 26.51 18.95
CA ALA A 33 9.20 25.62 20.06
C ALA A 33 8.56 24.29 19.65
N GLU A 34 9.40 23.31 19.28
CA GLU A 34 9.02 21.91 19.16
C GLU A 34 8.17 21.59 20.39
N ALA A 35 6.90 21.24 20.15
CA ALA A 35 6.00 20.88 21.23
C ALA A 35 6.68 19.78 22.07
N ASP A 36 6.55 19.84 23.40
CA ASP A 36 7.05 18.80 24.30
C ASP A 36 6.23 17.51 24.07
N VAL A 37 6.62 16.76 23.03
CA VAL A 37 5.96 15.50 22.67
C VAL A 37 6.44 14.43 23.66
N PRO A 38 5.51 13.78 24.39
CA PRO A 38 5.86 12.72 25.33
C PRO A 38 6.77 11.68 24.68
N GLN A 39 7.98 11.54 25.21
CA GLN A 39 8.97 10.58 24.72
C GLN A 39 8.74 9.21 25.39
N ASN A 40 8.85 8.12 24.62
CA ASN A 40 8.87 6.78 25.20
C ASN A 40 10.20 6.56 25.94
N PRO A 41 10.22 6.49 27.29
CA PRO A 41 11.47 6.38 28.06
C PRO A 41 12.19 5.04 27.82
N PHE A 42 11.45 4.00 27.43
CA PHE A 42 11.98 2.66 27.18
C PHE A 42 12.47 2.48 25.74
N LYS A 43 12.15 3.43 24.83
CA LYS A 43 12.52 3.40 23.41
C LYS A 43 12.18 2.05 22.75
N GLU A 44 11.03 1.49 23.10
CA GLU A 44 10.56 0.22 22.55
C GLU A 44 10.33 0.37 21.05
N ALA A 45 10.84 -0.58 20.28
CA ALA A 45 10.57 -0.67 18.86
C ALA A 45 9.41 -1.64 18.62
N TYR A 46 8.34 -1.15 17.99
CA TYR A 46 7.20 -1.96 17.58
C TYR A 46 7.35 -2.35 16.11
N PHE A 47 7.00 -3.60 15.81
CA PHE A 47 7.05 -4.18 14.48
C PHE A 47 5.69 -4.75 14.13
N GLY A 48 5.13 -4.24 13.05
CA GLY A 48 3.82 -4.62 12.58
C GLY A 48 3.71 -4.51 11.07
N GLU A 49 2.52 -4.84 10.57
CA GLU A 49 2.19 -4.56 9.17
C GLU A 49 1.30 -3.34 9.02
N THR A 50 1.55 -2.58 7.96
CA THR A 50 0.86 -1.31 7.69
C THR A 50 -0.13 -1.42 6.54
N HIS A 51 -0.10 -2.52 5.78
CA HIS A 51 -0.87 -2.64 4.56
C HIS A 51 -1.27 -4.11 4.32
N VAL A 52 -2.39 -4.54 4.91
CA VAL A 52 -2.91 -5.91 4.76
C VAL A 52 -4.25 -5.90 4.06
N HIS A 53 -4.39 -6.71 3.02
CA HIS A 53 -5.65 -6.93 2.32
C HIS A 53 -6.26 -8.28 2.72
N THR A 54 -7.58 -8.31 2.80
CA THR A 54 -8.41 -9.45 3.16
C THR A 54 -9.33 -9.79 1.99
N GLY A 55 -10.15 -10.84 2.12
CA GLY A 55 -11.16 -11.17 1.11
C GLY A 55 -12.16 -10.05 0.84
N VAL A 56 -12.25 -9.04 1.72
CA VAL A 56 -13.11 -7.86 1.57
C VAL A 56 -12.60 -6.91 0.47
N SER A 57 -11.31 -6.99 0.10
CA SER A 57 -10.79 -6.28 -1.06
C SER A 57 -10.83 -7.14 -2.32
N MET A 58 -11.29 -6.56 -3.43
CA MET A 58 -11.46 -7.27 -4.70
C MET A 58 -10.15 -7.84 -5.26
N ASP A 59 -9.03 -7.15 -5.08
CA ASP A 59 -7.72 -7.59 -5.55
C ASP A 59 -7.25 -8.87 -4.84
N ALA A 60 -7.38 -8.91 -3.50
CA ALA A 60 -7.07 -10.05 -2.67
C ALA A 60 -8.05 -11.20 -2.91
N PHE A 61 -9.35 -10.91 -3.08
CA PHE A 61 -10.34 -11.91 -3.50
C PHE A 61 -9.95 -12.57 -4.82
N ILE A 62 -9.53 -11.79 -5.81
CA ILE A 62 -9.13 -12.33 -7.12
C ILE A 62 -7.80 -13.10 -7.04
N GLY A 63 -6.92 -12.70 -6.12
CA GLY A 63 -5.72 -13.45 -5.73
C GLY A 63 -6.00 -14.76 -4.99
N GLY A 64 -7.27 -15.08 -4.70
CA GLY A 64 -7.68 -16.32 -4.04
C GLY A 64 -7.80 -16.22 -2.52
N ASN A 65 -7.55 -15.04 -1.93
CA ASN A 65 -7.76 -14.84 -0.50
C ASN A 65 -9.27 -14.82 -0.18
N ARG A 66 -9.70 -15.68 0.75
CA ARG A 66 -11.08 -15.72 1.25
C ARG A 66 -11.16 -15.43 2.75
N LEU A 67 -10.05 -15.04 3.35
CA LEU A 67 -9.95 -14.77 4.78
C LEU A 67 -10.56 -13.43 5.13
N THR A 68 -11.10 -13.34 6.34
CA THR A 68 -11.76 -12.14 6.85
C THR A 68 -10.76 -11.22 7.58
N PRO A 69 -11.14 -9.96 7.87
CA PRO A 69 -10.36 -9.10 8.77
C PRO A 69 -10.12 -9.72 10.16
N GLU A 70 -11.08 -10.51 10.66
CA GLU A 70 -10.92 -11.27 11.90
C GLU A 70 -9.82 -12.33 11.78
N ASP A 71 -9.78 -13.06 10.66
CA ASP A 71 -8.70 -14.02 10.41
C ASP A 71 -7.34 -13.34 10.29
N ALA A 72 -7.28 -12.15 9.68
CA ALA A 72 -6.05 -11.35 9.61
C ALA A 72 -5.58 -10.92 11.01
N TYR A 73 -6.50 -10.48 11.88
CA TYR A 73 -6.21 -10.16 13.27
C TYR A 73 -5.67 -11.38 14.03
N ARG A 74 -6.36 -12.52 13.96
CA ARG A 74 -5.95 -13.78 14.60
C ARG A 74 -4.59 -14.26 14.09
N PHE A 75 -4.34 -14.15 12.79
CA PHE A 75 -3.03 -14.45 12.22
C PHE A 75 -1.94 -13.54 12.80
N ALA A 76 -2.20 -12.22 12.88
CA ALA A 76 -1.29 -11.23 13.43
C ALA A 76 -0.97 -11.44 14.93
N THR A 77 -1.91 -11.98 15.71
CA THR A 77 -1.68 -12.35 17.12
C THR A 77 -0.97 -13.70 17.29
N GLY A 78 -0.68 -14.40 16.21
CA GLY A 78 0.10 -15.64 16.20
C GLY A 78 -0.75 -16.93 16.16
N GLU A 79 -2.05 -16.83 15.91
CA GLU A 79 -2.86 -18.01 15.64
C GLU A 79 -2.49 -18.65 14.29
N GLN A 80 -2.82 -19.93 14.16
CA GLN A 80 -2.63 -20.66 12.92
C GLN A 80 -3.90 -20.57 12.07
N ILE A 81 -3.78 -20.08 10.84
CA ILE A 81 -4.89 -19.89 9.91
C ILE A 81 -4.70 -20.77 8.68
N MET A 82 -5.80 -21.34 8.17
CA MET A 82 -5.79 -22.14 6.94
C MET A 82 -5.85 -21.22 5.73
N VAL A 83 -4.85 -21.32 4.85
CA VAL A 83 -4.80 -20.59 3.57
C VAL A 83 -4.62 -21.61 2.46
N ASN A 84 -5.52 -21.61 1.47
CA ASN A 84 -5.44 -22.51 0.31
C ASN A 84 -5.20 -23.99 0.66
N GLY A 85 -5.86 -24.47 1.73
CA GLY A 85 -5.78 -25.86 2.19
C GLY A 85 -4.53 -26.22 3.00
N SER A 86 -3.66 -25.26 3.31
CA SER A 86 -2.50 -25.45 4.16
C SER A 86 -2.57 -24.56 5.40
N MET A 87 -2.03 -25.03 6.53
CA MET A 87 -2.00 -24.25 7.77
C MET A 87 -0.77 -23.36 7.81
N HIS A 88 -0.97 -22.06 8.04
CA HIS A 88 0.08 -21.06 8.12
C HIS A 88 0.10 -20.39 9.50
N LYS A 89 1.29 -20.10 10.00
CA LYS A 89 1.50 -19.41 11.27
C LYS A 89 2.70 -18.46 11.16
N ILE A 90 2.57 -17.25 11.67
CA ILE A 90 3.70 -16.31 11.77
C ILE A 90 4.68 -16.75 12.86
N LYS A 91 5.97 -16.52 12.64
CA LYS A 91 7.04 -16.95 13.57
C LYS A 91 6.93 -16.28 14.94
N ARG A 92 6.48 -15.03 14.96
CA ARG A 92 6.22 -14.22 16.16
C ARG A 92 4.96 -13.39 15.94
N PRO A 93 4.14 -13.14 16.96
CA PRO A 93 3.07 -12.16 16.90
C PRO A 93 3.59 -10.78 16.48
N LEU A 94 2.74 -10.02 15.77
CA LEU A 94 2.99 -8.63 15.43
C LEU A 94 2.55 -7.72 16.57
N ASP A 95 3.24 -6.59 16.73
CA ASP A 95 2.87 -5.57 17.72
C ASP A 95 1.64 -4.77 17.26
N PHE A 96 1.47 -4.64 15.94
CA PHE A 96 0.29 -4.07 15.31
C PHE A 96 0.09 -4.66 13.90
N ALA A 97 -1.14 -4.56 13.39
CA ALA A 97 -1.44 -4.86 12.00
C ALA A 97 -2.57 -3.93 11.53
N ALA A 98 -2.41 -3.33 10.36
CA ALA A 98 -3.42 -2.51 9.72
C ALA A 98 -4.06 -3.27 8.55
N VAL A 99 -5.37 -3.49 8.62
CA VAL A 99 -6.18 -3.96 7.49
C VAL A 99 -6.57 -2.75 6.66
N THR A 100 -6.16 -2.72 5.40
CA THR A 100 -6.25 -1.58 4.49
C THR A 100 -6.86 -2.01 3.16
N ASP A 101 -8.01 -2.66 3.21
CA ASP A 101 -8.75 -3.08 2.02
C ASP A 101 -9.15 -1.88 1.14
N HIS A 102 -9.23 -2.11 -0.17
CA HIS A 102 -9.74 -1.09 -1.09
C HIS A 102 -11.18 -0.71 -0.73
N SER A 103 -11.45 0.60 -0.73
CA SER A 103 -12.80 1.11 -0.51
C SER A 103 -13.71 0.85 -1.71
N GLU A 104 -13.11 0.88 -2.89
CA GLU A 104 -13.73 0.65 -4.17
C GLU A 104 -14.13 -0.82 -4.28
N PHE A 105 -15.37 -1.05 -4.70
CA PHE A 105 -15.95 -2.38 -4.88
C PHE A 105 -16.07 -3.23 -3.61
N MET A 106 -15.98 -2.63 -2.42
CA MET A 106 -16.15 -3.33 -1.15
C MET A 106 -17.57 -3.94 -1.01
N GLY A 107 -18.59 -3.28 -1.56
CA GLY A 107 -19.97 -3.79 -1.59
C GLY A 107 -20.09 -5.03 -2.48
N GLU A 108 -19.40 -5.04 -3.61
CA GLU A 108 -19.34 -6.17 -4.53
C GLU A 108 -18.56 -7.32 -3.91
N ALA A 109 -17.41 -7.06 -3.28
CA ALA A 109 -16.67 -8.07 -2.52
C ALA A 109 -17.55 -8.69 -1.41
N TYR A 110 -18.35 -7.87 -0.71
CA TYR A 110 -19.35 -8.36 0.25
C TYR A 110 -20.35 -9.31 -0.43
N SER A 111 -20.89 -8.94 -1.59
CA SER A 111 -21.78 -9.81 -2.38
C SER A 111 -21.09 -11.07 -2.90
N LEU A 112 -19.77 -11.10 -3.07
CA LEU A 112 -19.04 -12.32 -3.42
C LEU A 112 -18.85 -13.25 -2.21
N MET A 113 -18.59 -12.69 -1.03
CA MET A 113 -18.26 -13.46 0.17
C MET A 113 -19.49 -13.99 0.93
N ASN A 114 -20.66 -13.36 0.78
CA ASN A 114 -21.82 -13.63 1.63
C ASN A 114 -23.01 -14.20 0.85
N PRO A 115 -23.31 -15.51 0.96
CA PRO A 115 -24.51 -16.10 0.39
C PRO A 115 -25.79 -15.38 0.84
N GLY A 116 -26.67 -15.06 -0.11
CA GLY A 116 -27.92 -14.34 0.14
C GLY A 116 -27.80 -12.81 0.15
N ALA A 117 -26.60 -12.24 0.03
CA ALA A 117 -26.42 -10.81 -0.18
C ALA A 117 -27.01 -10.37 -1.53
N PRO A 118 -27.50 -9.11 -1.65
CA PRO A 118 -27.86 -8.53 -2.94
C PRO A 118 -26.72 -8.67 -3.96
N GLY A 119 -27.01 -9.16 -5.16
CA GLY A 119 -25.99 -9.39 -6.19
C GLY A 119 -25.18 -10.68 -6.05
N TYR A 120 -25.34 -11.46 -4.96
CA TYR A 120 -24.64 -12.73 -4.81
C TYR A 120 -24.90 -13.68 -5.99
N ASP A 121 -26.15 -13.75 -6.45
CA ASP A 121 -26.58 -14.67 -7.52
C ASP A 121 -26.39 -14.15 -8.94
N ASP A 122 -25.88 -12.93 -9.11
CA ASP A 122 -25.65 -12.35 -10.41
C ASP A 122 -24.61 -13.18 -11.21
N PRO A 123 -24.77 -13.30 -12.54
CA PRO A 123 -23.83 -14.05 -13.38
C PRO A 123 -22.37 -13.57 -13.25
N VAL A 124 -22.15 -12.27 -13.08
CA VAL A 124 -20.79 -11.71 -12.92
C VAL A 124 -20.21 -12.11 -11.58
N ALA A 125 -21.00 -12.03 -10.50
CA ALA A 125 -20.58 -12.47 -9.17
C ALA A 125 -20.20 -13.96 -9.16
N LYS A 126 -21.03 -14.80 -9.81
CA LYS A 126 -20.73 -16.23 -10.01
C LYS A 126 -19.44 -16.43 -10.78
N SER A 127 -19.20 -15.68 -11.85
CA SER A 127 -17.97 -15.81 -12.65
C SER A 127 -16.70 -15.53 -11.84
N PHE A 128 -16.72 -14.58 -10.90
CA PHE A 128 -15.58 -14.31 -10.01
C PHE A 128 -15.34 -15.44 -9.01
N ARG A 129 -16.40 -16.06 -8.47
CA ARG A 129 -16.27 -17.20 -7.54
C ARG A 129 -15.84 -18.49 -8.22
N GLU A 130 -16.25 -18.69 -9.46
CA GLU A 130 -16.03 -19.93 -10.22
C GLU A 130 -14.78 -19.90 -11.10
N ALA A 131 -14.06 -18.77 -11.13
CA ALA A 131 -12.80 -18.65 -11.87
C ALA A 131 -11.79 -19.69 -11.37
N LYS A 132 -11.39 -20.61 -12.26
CA LYS A 132 -10.52 -21.76 -11.91
C LYS A 132 -9.03 -21.44 -11.97
N ASP A 133 -8.67 -20.33 -12.60
CA ASP A 133 -7.29 -19.95 -12.84
C ASP A 133 -7.11 -18.43 -12.76
N LEU A 134 -5.89 -18.02 -12.39
CA LEU A 134 -5.55 -16.62 -12.18
C LEU A 134 -5.70 -15.79 -13.46
N LYS A 135 -5.49 -16.37 -14.65
CA LYS A 135 -5.62 -15.64 -15.92
C LYS A 135 -7.08 -15.27 -16.17
N THR A 136 -8.00 -16.20 -15.96
CA THR A 136 -9.44 -15.94 -16.05
C THR A 136 -9.87 -14.90 -15.01
N ALA A 137 -9.40 -15.04 -13.76
CA ALA A 137 -9.73 -14.12 -12.67
C ALA A 137 -9.22 -12.69 -12.94
N LEU A 138 -7.97 -12.54 -13.43
CA LEU A 138 -7.40 -11.26 -13.83
C LEU A 138 -8.09 -10.66 -15.07
N GLY A 139 -8.58 -11.49 -15.99
CA GLY A 139 -9.39 -11.03 -17.12
C GLY A 139 -10.71 -10.39 -16.66
N LEU A 140 -11.39 -11.03 -15.71
CA LEU A 140 -12.58 -10.47 -15.06
C LEU A 140 -12.24 -9.20 -14.28
N TYR A 141 -11.12 -9.19 -13.54
CA TYR A 141 -10.63 -8.01 -12.81
C TYR A 141 -10.41 -6.82 -13.74
N GLY A 142 -9.70 -7.04 -14.85
CA GLY A 142 -9.42 -6.02 -15.84
C GLY A 142 -10.68 -5.40 -16.41
N LYS A 143 -11.67 -6.25 -16.75
CA LYS A 143 -12.94 -5.83 -17.31
C LYS A 143 -13.84 -5.09 -16.32
N TYR A 144 -14.02 -5.63 -15.12
CA TYR A 144 -15.07 -5.19 -14.20
C TYR A 144 -14.58 -4.33 -13.03
N VAL A 145 -13.27 -4.23 -12.81
CA VAL A 145 -12.69 -3.39 -11.75
C VAL A 145 -11.76 -2.35 -12.34
N LEU A 146 -10.70 -2.75 -13.05
CA LEU A 146 -9.67 -1.81 -13.51
C LEU A 146 -10.18 -0.84 -14.58
N THR A 147 -10.96 -1.33 -15.54
CA THR A 147 -11.50 -0.47 -16.62
C THR A 147 -12.48 0.59 -16.08
N PRO A 148 -13.46 0.23 -15.21
CA PRO A 148 -14.29 1.22 -14.53
C PRO A 148 -13.50 2.24 -13.70
N LEU A 149 -12.45 1.81 -12.99
CA LEU A 149 -11.58 2.70 -12.22
C LEU A 149 -10.76 3.66 -13.10
N ALA A 150 -10.23 3.17 -14.21
CA ALA A 150 -9.30 3.92 -15.05
C ALA A 150 -10.00 4.91 -16.00
N GLY A 151 -11.24 4.64 -16.41
CA GLY A 151 -11.86 5.39 -17.52
C GLY A 151 -13.39 5.49 -17.51
N GLY A 152 -14.08 5.08 -16.45
CA GLY A 152 -15.52 5.26 -16.33
C GLY A 152 -16.38 4.28 -17.13
N GLY A 153 -15.91 3.04 -17.34
CA GLY A 153 -16.74 1.96 -17.87
C GLY A 153 -17.85 1.50 -16.92
N ASP A 154 -18.82 0.74 -17.44
CA ASP A 154 -19.92 0.20 -16.64
C ASP A 154 -19.40 -0.57 -15.43
N ARG A 155 -19.78 -0.11 -14.23
CA ARG A 155 -19.46 -0.79 -12.98
C ARG A 155 -20.20 -2.12 -12.91
N LEU A 156 -19.71 -3.00 -12.05
CA LEU A 156 -20.41 -4.21 -11.66
C LEU A 156 -21.89 -3.89 -11.35
N PRO A 157 -22.86 -4.48 -12.07
CA PRO A 157 -24.28 -4.22 -11.84
C PRO A 157 -24.81 -4.92 -10.57
N LEU A 158 -23.91 -5.34 -9.68
CA LEU A 158 -24.18 -6.22 -8.55
C LEU A 158 -24.88 -5.50 -7.40
N VAL A 159 -24.67 -4.19 -7.28
CA VAL A 159 -25.28 -3.38 -6.24
C VAL A 159 -26.32 -2.50 -6.92
N THR A 160 -27.58 -2.70 -6.57
CA THR A 160 -28.62 -1.69 -6.86
C THR A 160 -28.05 -0.36 -6.39
N PRO A 161 -28.06 0.72 -7.21
CA PRO A 161 -27.55 2.00 -6.78
C PRO A 161 -28.17 2.28 -5.41
N CYS A 162 -27.33 2.56 -4.41
CA CYS A 162 -27.82 3.09 -3.14
C CYS A 162 -28.82 4.16 -3.52
N ARG A 163 -30.09 3.93 -3.22
CA ARG A 163 -31.16 4.89 -3.49
C ARG A 163 -30.69 6.14 -2.78
N GLN A 164 -30.13 7.08 -3.53
CA GLN A 164 -29.79 8.39 -3.02
C GLN A 164 -31.11 8.84 -2.41
N HIS A 165 -31.18 8.83 -1.08
CA HIS A 165 -32.27 9.50 -0.41
C HIS A 165 -32.07 10.94 -0.81
N ASP A 166 -32.86 11.37 -1.80
CA ASP A 166 -32.99 12.76 -2.18
C ASP A 166 -33.16 13.54 -0.87
N ARG A 167 -32.15 14.33 -0.55
CA ARG A 167 -32.22 15.35 0.50
C ARG A 167 -32.87 16.59 -0.09
#